data_AF-A0A5B0FQG5-F1
#
_entry.id   AF-A0A5B0FQG5-F1
#
_cell.length_a   1.000
_cell.length_b   1.000
_cell.length_c   1.000
_cell.angle_alpha   90.00
_cell.angle_beta   90.00
_cell.angle_gamma   90.00
#
_symmetry.space_group_name_H-M   'P 1'
#
loop_
_entity.id
_entity.type
_entity.pdbx_description
1 polymer ?
#
loop_
_entity_poly.entity_id
_entity_poly.type
_entity_poly.pdbx_seq_one_letter_code
_entity_poly.pdbx_strand_id
1 'polypeptide(L)'
;MMNAKELASVYDTIMSIPGMNDQIKIDLKISRRNVLLLTQAIKRALSIPDVDGNPDLIEIASNESKEELLALSADCLQKSGLVELNDRLAKL
;
A
#
# COMPACT_ATOMS: atom_id res chain seq x y z
N MET A 1 -18.71 13.87 -7.88
CA MET A 1 -18.17 12.55 -7.50
C MET A 1 -17.46 12.02 -8.73
N MET A 2 -16.17 11.73 -8.62
CA MET A 2 -15.45 11.06 -9.71
C MET A 2 -15.91 9.60 -9.75
N ASN A 3 -16.35 9.14 -10.92
CA ASN A 3 -16.67 7.72 -11.11
C ASN A 3 -15.39 6.92 -11.41
N ALA A 4 -15.47 5.58 -11.37
CA ALA A 4 -14.28 4.71 -11.52
C ALA A 4 -13.58 4.90 -12.87
N LYS A 5 -14.33 5.27 -13.90
CA LYS A 5 -13.79 5.51 -15.25
C LYS A 5 -12.98 6.80 -15.31
N GLU A 6 -13.44 7.86 -14.66
CA GLU A 6 -12.70 9.13 -14.53
C GLU A 6 -11.43 8.94 -13.70
N LEU A 7 -11.48 8.17 -12.61
CA LEU A 7 -10.31 7.87 -11.80
C LEU A 7 -9.27 7.03 -12.56
N ALA A 8 -9.71 6.00 -13.29
CA ALA A 8 -8.82 5.20 -14.14
C ALA A 8 -8.14 6.07 -15.22
N SER A 9 -8.89 6.96 -15.87
CA SER A 9 -8.31 7.89 -16.86
C SER A 9 -7.28 8.83 -16.24
N VAL A 10 -7.52 9.31 -15.02
CA VAL A 10 -6.56 10.14 -14.29
C VAL A 10 -5.32 9.33 -13.92
N TYR A 11 -5.50 8.09 -13.47
CA TYR A 11 -4.40 7.19 -13.15
C TYR A 11 -3.53 6.90 -14.36
N ASP A 12 -4.11 6.56 -15.50
CA ASP A 12 -3.36 6.31 -16.74
C ASP A 12 -2.56 7.56 -17.16
N THR A 13 -3.17 8.75 -17.00
CA THR A 13 -2.50 10.02 -17.27
C THR A 13 -1.33 10.26 -16.33
N ILE A 14 -1.52 9.99 -15.03
CA ILE A 14 -0.47 10.11 -14.01
C ILE A 14 0.66 9.13 -14.31
N MET A 15 0.36 7.86 -14.62
CA MET A 15 1.35 6.83 -14.96
C MET A 15 2.08 7.11 -16.28
N SER A 16 1.50 7.92 -17.17
CA SER A 16 2.14 8.37 -18.40
C SER A 16 3.18 9.47 -18.17
N ILE A 17 3.27 10.04 -16.96
CA ILE A 17 4.30 11.02 -16.62
C ILE A 17 5.66 10.30 -16.61
N PRO A 18 6.67 10.80 -17.35
CA PRO A 18 8.01 10.24 -17.30
C PRO A 18 8.56 10.22 -15.86
N GLY A 19 9.14 9.08 -15.47
CA GLY A 19 9.75 8.89 -14.16
C GLY A 19 8.83 8.31 -13.08
N MET A 20 7.55 8.03 -13.37
CA MET A 20 6.64 7.42 -12.39
C MET A 20 6.97 5.97 -12.03
N ASN A 21 7.71 5.28 -12.90
CA ASN A 21 8.22 3.92 -12.66
C ASN A 21 9.69 3.93 -12.21
N ASP A 22 10.28 5.10 -11.94
CA ASP A 22 11.67 5.17 -11.50
C ASP A 22 11.79 4.64 -10.07
N GLN A 23 12.75 3.73 -9.86
CA GLN A 23 13.06 3.25 -8.53
C GLN A 23 13.76 4.34 -7.71
N ILE A 24 13.13 4.77 -6.62
CA ILE A 24 13.71 5.72 -5.68
C ILE A 24 14.17 5.05 -4.39
N LYS A 25 15.23 5.61 -3.78
CA LYS A 25 15.69 5.17 -2.45
C LYS A 25 14.98 5.99 -1.38
N ILE A 26 14.27 5.31 -0.47
CA ILE A 26 13.59 5.93 0.67
C ILE A 26 14.42 5.69 1.94
N ASP A 27 14.92 6.75 2.58
CA ASP A 27 15.51 6.66 3.92
C ASP A 27 14.41 6.81 4.99
N LEU A 28 14.11 5.73 5.70
CA LEU A 28 12.96 5.66 6.61
C LEU A 28 13.43 5.56 8.07
N LYS A 29 13.11 6.58 8.88
CA LYS A 29 13.32 6.60 10.34
C LYS A 29 11.98 6.69 11.06
N ILE A 30 11.40 5.55 11.40
CA ILE A 30 10.11 5.47 12.10
C ILE A 30 10.20 4.54 13.32
N SER A 31 9.30 4.75 14.28
CA SER A 31 9.24 3.92 15.49
C SER A 31 8.67 2.54 15.18
N ARG A 32 9.00 1.54 16.01
CA ARG A 32 8.43 0.18 15.94
C ARG A 32 6.89 0.18 15.94
N ARG A 33 6.27 1.07 16.72
CA ARG A 33 4.81 1.26 16.74
C ARG A 33 4.29 1.65 15.36
N ASN A 34 4.93 2.63 14.72
CA ASN A 34 4.49 3.12 13.42
C ASN A 34 4.71 2.09 12.32
N VAL A 35 5.74 1.24 12.41
CA VAL A 35 5.91 0.10 11.50
C VAL A 35 4.72 -0.86 11.58
N LEU A 36 4.30 -1.25 12.78
CA LEU A 36 3.14 -2.13 12.96
C LEU A 36 1.86 -1.51 12.39
N LEU A 37 1.60 -0.24 12.70
CA LEU A 37 0.44 0.48 12.19
C LEU A 37 0.46 0.60 10.66
N LEU A 38 1.63 0.89 10.08
CA LEU A 38 1.81 0.98 8.64
C LEU A 38 1.50 -0.36 7.96
N THR A 39 2.05 -1.46 8.47
CA THR A 39 1.78 -2.78 7.89
C THR A 39 0.31 -3.17 8.00
N GLN A 40 -0.35 -2.87 9.12
CA GLN A 40 -1.78 -3.11 9.26
C GLN A 40 -2.61 -2.23 8.30
N ALA A 41 -2.24 -0.96 8.14
CA ALA A 41 -2.91 -0.04 7.23
C ALA A 41 -2.81 -0.52 5.77
N ILE A 42 -1.61 -0.91 5.31
CA ILE A 42 -1.40 -1.45 3.96
C ILE A 42 -2.22 -2.72 3.75
N LYS A 43 -2.14 -3.69 4.67
CA LYS A 43 -2.92 -4.93 4.56
C LYS A 43 -4.42 -4.65 4.51
N ARG A 44 -4.92 -3.74 5.34
CA ARG A 44 -6.34 -3.35 5.36
C ARG A 44 -6.77 -2.70 4.05
N ALA A 45 -5.99 -1.73 3.55
CA ALA A 45 -6.27 -1.04 2.30
C ALA A 45 -6.32 -2.01 1.10
N LEU A 46 -5.48 -3.05 1.11
CA LEU A 46 -5.44 -4.05 0.05
C LEU A 46 -6.48 -5.18 0.19
N SER A 47 -7.07 -5.37 1.38
CA SER A 47 -7.99 -6.48 1.66
C SER A 47 -9.47 -6.11 1.57
N ILE A 48 -9.82 -4.83 1.72
CA ILE A 48 -11.22 -4.38 1.74
C ILE A 48 -11.56 -3.84 0.34
N PRO A 49 -12.39 -4.54 -0.46
CA PRO A 49 -13.04 -3.92 -1.61
C PRO A 49 -13.96 -2.82 -1.09
N ASP A 50 -13.92 -1.62 -1.68
CA ASP A 50 -14.69 -0.50 -1.17
C ASP A 50 -16.20 -0.82 -1.19
N VAL A 51 -16.84 -0.62 -0.04
CA VAL A 51 -18.27 -0.92 0.18
C VAL A 51 -19.13 0.29 -0.21
N ASP A 52 -18.54 1.48 -0.30
CA ASP A 52 -19.26 2.75 -0.43
C ASP A 52 -19.13 3.42 -1.82
N GLY A 53 -18.63 2.68 -2.83
CA GLY A 53 -18.74 3.06 -4.24
C GLY A 53 -17.92 4.29 -4.68
N ASN A 54 -17.00 4.77 -3.84
CA ASN A 54 -16.02 5.77 -4.23
C ASN A 54 -14.70 5.08 -4.60
N PRO A 55 -14.32 5.07 -5.87
CA PRO A 55 -13.09 4.42 -6.29
C PRO A 55 -11.88 5.17 -5.69
N ASP A 56 -10.93 4.41 -5.13
CA ASP A 56 -9.65 4.91 -4.60
C ASP A 56 -8.48 4.41 -5.47
N LEU A 57 -7.33 5.08 -5.38
CA LEU A 57 -6.11 4.76 -6.12
C LEU A 57 -5.67 3.31 -5.93
N ILE A 58 -5.89 2.77 -4.73
CA ILE A 58 -5.58 1.39 -4.39
C ILE A 58 -6.44 0.41 -5.19
N GLU A 59 -7.70 0.72 -5.49
CA GLU A 59 -8.58 -0.19 -6.22
C GLU A 59 -8.11 -0.38 -7.66
N ILE A 60 -7.75 0.73 -8.31
CA ILE A 60 -7.32 0.77 -9.71
C ILE A 60 -5.82 0.47 -9.90
N ALA A 61 -5.05 0.41 -8.82
CA ALA A 61 -3.64 0.03 -8.88
C ALA A 61 -3.47 -1.40 -9.41
N SER A 62 -2.37 -1.60 -10.15
CA SER A 62 -2.02 -2.91 -10.68
C SER A 62 -1.75 -3.93 -9.56
N ASN A 63 -1.95 -5.21 -9.83
CA ASN A 63 -1.62 -6.26 -8.86
C ASN A 63 -0.13 -6.26 -8.49
N GLU A 64 0.75 -5.95 -9.45
CA GLU A 64 2.19 -5.79 -9.22
C GLU A 64 2.48 -4.70 -8.19
N SER A 65 1.91 -3.50 -8.36
CA SER A 65 2.07 -2.40 -7.40
C SER A 65 1.53 -2.76 -6.01
N LYS A 66 0.44 -3.52 -5.94
CA LYS A 66 -0.13 -4.01 -4.67
C LYS A 66 0.82 -5.01 -3.98
N GLU A 67 1.43 -5.91 -4.74
CA GLU A 67 2.44 -6.86 -4.25
C GLU A 67 3.72 -6.16 -3.77
N GLU A 68 4.18 -5.15 -4.50
CA GLU A 68 5.34 -4.33 -4.09
C GLU A 68 5.10 -3.60 -2.77
N LEU A 69 3.89 -3.04 -2.57
CA LEU A 69 3.50 -2.42 -1.30
C LEU A 69 3.45 -3.43 -0.15
N LEU A 70 2.97 -4.65 -0.40
CA LEU A 70 3.00 -5.74 0.59
C LEU A 70 4.44 -6.12 0.94
N ALA A 71 5.31 -6.28 -0.06
CA ALA A 71 6.73 -6.59 0.12
C ALA A 71 7.43 -5.50 0.95
N LEU A 72 7.20 -4.22 0.65
CA LEU A 72 7.72 -3.10 1.43
C LEU A 72 7.27 -3.18 2.90
N SER A 73 5.99 -3.49 3.14
CA SER A 73 5.47 -3.62 4.50
C SER A 73 6.10 -4.78 5.28
N ALA A 74 6.42 -5.89 4.59
CA ALA A 74 7.10 -7.05 5.15
C ALA A 74 8.57 -6.74 5.49
N ASP A 75 9.26 -6.04 4.59
CA ASP A 75 10.62 -5.56 4.80
C ASP A 75 10.73 -4.64 6.03
N CYS A 76 9.76 -3.72 6.21
CA CYS A 76 9.71 -2.88 7.39
C CYS A 76 9.52 -3.69 8.68
N LEU A 77 8.66 -4.71 8.67
CA LEU A 77 8.48 -5.61 9.81
C LEU A 77 9.75 -6.41 10.14
N GLN A 78 10.42 -6.92 9.10
CA GLN A 78 11.67 -7.65 9.26
C GLN A 78 12.77 -6.76 9.85
N LYS A 79 12.97 -5.56 9.30
CA LYS A 79 13.96 -4.59 9.78
C LYS A 79 13.69 -4.09 11.20
N SER A 80 12.42 -4.06 11.62
CA SER A 80 12.04 -3.63 12.97
C SER A 80 12.05 -4.77 14.01
N GLY A 81 12.17 -6.03 13.57
CA GLY A 81 12.12 -7.22 14.43
C GLY A 81 10.72 -7.51 14.99
N LEU A 82 9.67 -7.12 14.27
CA LEU A 82 8.28 -7.20 14.76
C LEU A 82 7.44 -8.28 14.07
N VAL A 83 8.07 -9.13 13.24
CA VAL A 83 7.38 -10.18 12.47
C VAL A 83 6.53 -11.08 13.38
N GLU A 84 7.13 -11.66 14.42
CA GLU A 84 6.42 -12.54 15.35
C GLU A 84 5.26 -11.85 16.08
N LEU A 85 5.45 -10.57 16.48
CA LEU A 85 4.41 -9.81 17.16
C LEU A 85 3.25 -9.52 16.20
N ASN A 86 3.54 -9.13 14.96
CA ASN A 86 2.53 -8.94 13.93
C ASN A 86 1.74 -10.23 13.68
N ASP A 87 2.40 -11.39 13.64
CA ASP A 87 1.74 -12.67 13.40
C ASP A 87 0.85 -13.09 14.56
N ARG A 88 1.23 -12.78 15.80
CA ARG A 88 0.37 -12.97 16.98
C ARG A 88 -0.86 -12.06 16.91
N LEU A 89 -0.67 -10.80 16.52
CA LEU A 89 -1.76 -9.83 16.38
C LEU A 89 -2.74 -10.21 15.27
N ALA A 90 -2.25 -10.80 14.17
CA ALA A 90 -3.10 -11.26 13.08
C ALA A 90 -3.94 -12.51 13.41
N LYS A 91 -3.60 -13.20 14.50
CA LYS A 91 -4.32 -14.39 14.99
C LYS A 91 -5.30 -14.08 16.13
N LEU A 92 -5.35 -12.82 16.57
CA LEU A 92 -6.36 -12.31 17.50
C LEU A 92 -7.63 -11.93 16.74
#